data_AF-A0A4Y9RGG5-F1
#
_entry.id   AF-A0A4Y9RGG5-F1
#
_cell.length_a   1.000
_cell.length_b   1.000
_cell.length_c   1.000
_cell.angle_alpha   90.00
_cell.angle_beta   90.00
_cell.angle_gamma   90.00
#
_symmetry.space_group_name_H-M   'P 1'
#
loop_
_entity.id
_entity.type
_entity.pdbx_description
1 polymer ?
#
loop_
_entity_poly.entity_id
_entity_poly.type
_entity_poly.pdbx_seq_one_letter_code
_entity_poly.pdbx_strand_id
1 'polypeptide(L)'
;MAGWLSRLLGSRRADADPGRDPFIAAQDRAPSEVDAFADLLEEVERAALAVYARHGLPTAQGHYRRAPGAMDWAFIAETLTPEQKFALSADHPREAGWRFGSRDDLGAVHRETPELVQASGALAGCAWLRARRGVAASEALASALKLGALWRDMVQHEALLPDTTLTLRPVDTPRQTRKKAALPSPSPTPDPEP
;
A
#
# COMPACT_ATOMS: atom_id res chain seq x y z
N MET A 1 -65.38 -13.80 -10.98
CA MET A 1 -64.69 -14.73 -11.90
C MET A 1 -63.91 -13.91 -12.91
N ALA A 2 -62.67 -14.33 -13.21
CA ALA A 2 -61.65 -13.70 -14.09
C ALA A 2 -60.96 -12.44 -13.49
N GLY A 3 -59.63 -12.31 -13.43
CA GLY A 3 -58.55 -13.18 -13.88
C GLY A 3 -57.25 -12.87 -13.13
N TRP A 4 -56.61 -13.94 -12.65
CA TRP A 4 -55.19 -13.95 -12.27
C TRP A 4 -54.39 -14.32 -13.52
N LEU A 5 -53.34 -13.55 -13.83
CA LEU A 5 -52.13 -13.88 -14.62
C LEU A 5 -51.69 -12.68 -15.48
N SER A 6 -50.73 -11.90 -14.97
CA SER A 6 -49.79 -11.13 -15.79
C SER A 6 -48.50 -10.95 -15.00
N ARG A 7 -47.73 -12.03 -14.92
CA ARG A 7 -46.29 -11.97 -14.73
C ARG A 7 -45.64 -11.97 -16.12
N LEU A 8 -44.51 -11.28 -16.19
CA LEU A 8 -43.42 -11.40 -17.17
C LEU A 8 -43.38 -10.32 -18.29
N LEU A 9 -42.15 -9.81 -18.47
CA LEU A 9 -41.66 -8.89 -19.51
C LEU A 9 -41.78 -7.37 -19.26
N GLY A 10 -41.32 -6.93 -18.09
CA GLY A 10 -40.68 -5.62 -17.97
C GLY A 10 -39.18 -5.74 -18.23
N SER A 11 -38.81 -6.11 -19.46
CA SER A 11 -37.41 -6.26 -19.87
C SER A 11 -36.68 -4.94 -19.66
N ARG A 12 -35.72 -4.94 -18.72
CA ARG A 12 -34.72 -3.89 -18.60
C ARG A 12 -34.09 -3.75 -19.97
N ARG A 13 -34.28 -2.60 -20.63
CA ARG A 13 -33.29 -2.14 -21.61
C ARG A 13 -32.00 -1.95 -20.82
N ALA A 14 -31.20 -3.00 -20.77
CA ALA A 14 -29.79 -2.86 -20.50
C ALA A 14 -29.26 -1.92 -21.57
N ASP A 15 -28.70 -0.79 -21.17
CA ASP A 15 -27.73 -0.07 -21.97
C ASP A 15 -26.66 -1.10 -22.36
N ALA A 16 -26.81 -1.66 -23.56
CA ALA A 16 -25.83 -2.53 -24.15
C ALA A 16 -24.70 -1.63 -24.61
N ASP A 17 -23.65 -1.56 -23.79
CA ASP A 17 -22.36 -1.03 -24.18
C ASP A 17 -21.93 -1.72 -25.50
N PRO A 18 -21.79 -0.99 -26.62
CA PRO A 18 -21.62 -1.56 -27.95
C PRO A 18 -20.31 -2.34 -28.15
N GLY A 19 -19.43 -2.39 -27.15
CA GLY A 19 -18.23 -3.25 -27.13
C GLY A 19 -18.36 -4.55 -26.30
N ARG A 20 -19.53 -4.83 -25.72
CA ARG A 20 -19.69 -5.92 -24.73
C ARG A 20 -20.09 -7.24 -25.39
N ASP A 21 -19.14 -8.18 -25.48
CA ASP A 21 -19.42 -9.56 -25.90
C ASP A 21 -20.27 -10.29 -24.83
N PRO A 22 -21.50 -10.74 -25.15
CA PRO A 22 -22.39 -11.40 -24.21
C PRO A 22 -22.00 -12.87 -23.92
N PHE A 23 -21.03 -13.45 -24.63
CA PHE A 23 -20.62 -14.85 -24.48
C PHE A 23 -19.43 -15.05 -23.55
N ILE A 24 -18.73 -13.99 -23.16
CA ILE A 24 -17.67 -14.07 -22.14
C ILE A 24 -18.32 -14.13 -20.75
N ALA A 25 -18.17 -15.26 -20.07
CA ALA A 25 -18.59 -15.40 -18.68
C ALA A 25 -17.88 -14.37 -17.80
N ALA A 26 -18.57 -13.82 -16.80
CA ALA A 26 -18.02 -12.75 -15.95
C ALA A 26 -16.68 -13.14 -15.27
N GLN A 27 -16.49 -14.43 -15.02
CA GLN A 27 -15.27 -15.04 -14.44
C GLN A 27 -14.11 -15.22 -15.42
N ASP A 28 -14.38 -15.27 -16.74
CA ASP A 28 -13.37 -15.42 -17.81
C ASP A 28 -13.00 -14.06 -18.42
N ARG A 29 -13.56 -12.98 -17.90
CA ARG A 29 -13.22 -11.62 -18.31
C ARG A 29 -11.86 -11.25 -17.71
N ALA A 30 -10.92 -10.88 -18.57
CA ALA A 30 -9.68 -10.26 -18.12
C ALA A 30 -10.03 -9.02 -17.26
N PRO A 31 -9.44 -8.87 -16.06
CA PRO A 31 -9.73 -7.73 -15.21
C PRO A 31 -9.48 -6.45 -15.99
N SER A 32 -10.40 -5.49 -15.90
CA SER A 32 -10.16 -4.21 -16.57
C SER A 32 -8.95 -3.53 -15.92
N GLU A 33 -8.25 -2.67 -16.65
CA GLU A 33 -7.13 -1.90 -16.09
C GLU A 33 -7.55 -1.09 -14.84
N VAL A 34 -8.82 -0.68 -14.78
CA VAL A 34 -9.42 0.02 -13.64
C VAL A 34 -9.56 -0.90 -12.43
N ASP A 35 -9.92 -2.16 -12.63
CA ASP A 35 -10.03 -3.16 -11.57
C ASP A 35 -8.63 -3.50 -11.02
N ALA A 36 -7.66 -3.75 -11.91
CA ALA A 36 -6.27 -4.01 -11.52
C ALA A 36 -5.66 -2.84 -10.73
N PHE A 37 -5.96 -1.58 -11.12
CA PHE A 37 -5.52 -0.41 -10.36
C PHE A 37 -6.20 -0.31 -8.99
N ALA A 38 -7.48 -0.65 -8.89
CA ALA A 38 -8.20 -0.67 -7.62
C ALA A 38 -7.59 -1.72 -6.66
N ASP A 39 -7.30 -2.92 -7.16
CA ASP A 39 -6.67 -4.00 -6.40
C ASP A 39 -5.29 -3.58 -5.86
N LEU A 40 -4.48 -2.91 -6.69
CA LEU A 40 -3.18 -2.36 -6.27
C LEU A 40 -3.32 -1.34 -5.14
N LEU A 41 -4.30 -0.42 -5.22
CA LEU A 41 -4.53 0.54 -4.14
C LEU A 41 -4.97 -0.13 -2.84
N GLU A 42 -5.80 -1.18 -2.92
CA GLU A 42 -6.18 -1.98 -1.76
C GLU A 42 -4.99 -2.71 -1.14
N GLU A 43 -4.08 -3.24 -1.96
CA GLU A 43 -2.87 -3.88 -1.47
C GLU A 43 -1.96 -2.90 -0.71
N VAL A 44 -1.73 -1.72 -1.28
CA VAL A 44 -0.92 -0.68 -0.64
C VAL A 44 -1.58 -0.19 0.65
N GLU A 45 -2.90 0.00 0.66
CA GLU A 45 -3.64 0.38 1.87
C GLU A 45 -3.54 -0.71 2.94
N ARG A 46 -3.69 -1.99 2.58
CA ARG A 46 -3.56 -3.11 3.52
C ARG A 46 -2.19 -3.16 4.17
N ALA A 47 -1.13 -2.96 3.39
CA ALA A 47 0.24 -2.90 3.92
C ALA A 47 0.42 -1.73 4.90
N ALA A 48 -0.09 -0.54 4.57
CA ALA A 48 -0.02 0.62 5.45
C ALA A 48 -0.82 0.43 6.75
N LEU A 49 -2.00 -0.19 6.67
CA LEU A 49 -2.81 -0.51 7.86
C LEU A 49 -2.16 -1.59 8.74
N ALA A 50 -1.40 -2.51 8.16
CA ALA A 50 -0.61 -3.47 8.93
C ALA A 50 0.48 -2.77 9.74
N VAL A 51 1.15 -1.75 9.18
CA VAL A 51 2.08 -0.89 9.93
C VAL A 51 1.35 -0.24 11.11
N TYR A 52 0.20 0.40 10.87
CA TYR A 52 -0.57 1.04 11.94
C TYR A 52 -0.95 0.08 13.06
N ALA A 53 -1.43 -1.12 12.71
CA ALA A 53 -1.79 -2.15 13.68
C ALA A 53 -0.61 -2.53 14.60
N ARG A 54 0.61 -2.67 14.04
CA ARG A 54 1.82 -2.97 14.81
C ARG A 54 2.19 -1.88 15.82
N HIS A 55 1.88 -0.62 15.51
CA HIS A 55 2.13 0.53 16.39
C HIS A 55 0.94 0.94 17.26
N GLY A 56 -0.15 0.16 17.25
CA GLY A 56 -1.34 0.47 18.05
C GLY A 56 -2.15 1.66 17.56
N LEU A 57 -1.98 2.08 16.31
CA LEU A 57 -2.81 3.11 15.70
C LEU A 57 -4.15 2.52 15.20
N PRO A 58 -5.23 3.33 15.18
CA PRO A 58 -6.51 2.91 14.63
C PRO A 58 -6.43 2.51 13.16
N THR A 59 -7.06 1.39 12.81
CA THR A 59 -7.13 0.89 11.43
C THR A 59 -8.50 1.09 10.78
N ALA A 60 -9.56 1.29 11.57
CA ALA A 60 -10.89 1.56 11.06
C ALA A 60 -10.93 2.93 10.36
N GLN A 61 -11.67 3.02 9.26
CA GLN A 61 -11.81 4.27 8.53
C GLN A 61 -12.58 5.29 9.36
N GLY A 62 -12.07 6.51 9.43
CA GLY A 62 -12.77 7.60 10.09
C GLY A 62 -11.88 8.69 10.65
N HIS A 63 -12.47 9.48 11.54
CA HIS A 63 -11.84 10.58 12.24
C HIS A 63 -11.71 10.23 13.71
N TYR A 64 -10.58 10.63 14.28
CA TYR A 64 -10.18 10.28 15.63
C TYR A 64 -9.78 11.51 16.42
N ARG A 65 -9.99 11.44 17.74
CA ARG A 65 -9.49 12.40 18.72
C ARG A 65 -8.59 11.73 19.73
N ARG A 66 -7.65 12.47 20.26
CA ARG A 66 -6.86 12.07 21.41
C ARG A 66 -6.88 13.17 22.45
N ALA A 67 -7.25 12.81 23.67
CA ALA A 67 -7.29 13.71 24.81
C ALA A 67 -5.88 14.06 25.30
N PRO A 68 -5.71 15.17 26.02
CA PRO A 68 -4.44 15.51 26.64
C PRO A 68 -3.99 14.39 27.60
N GLY A 69 -2.78 13.88 27.42
CA GLY A 69 -2.25 12.79 28.26
C GLY A 69 -2.81 11.39 27.95
N ALA A 70 -3.84 11.26 27.11
CA ALA A 70 -4.26 9.95 26.62
C ALA A 70 -3.22 9.39 25.64
N MET A 71 -3.04 8.07 25.69
CA MET A 71 -2.23 7.34 24.70
C MET A 71 -3.08 6.97 23.48
N ASP A 72 -4.32 6.57 23.71
CA ASP A 72 -5.19 6.02 22.67
C ASP A 72 -6.00 7.08 21.91
N TRP A 73 -6.23 6.79 20.64
CA TRP A 73 -7.13 7.54 19.77
C TRP A 73 -8.56 7.03 19.92
N ALA A 74 -9.49 7.92 20.25
CA ALA A 74 -10.92 7.63 20.31
C ALA A 74 -11.60 7.96 18.97
N PHE A 75 -12.40 7.03 18.45
CA PHE A 75 -13.22 7.23 17.26
C PHE A 75 -14.26 8.33 17.49
N ILE A 76 -14.45 9.20 16.49
CA ILE A 76 -15.44 10.26 16.50
C ILE A 76 -16.58 9.93 15.53
N ALA A 77 -16.22 9.80 14.25
CA ALA A 77 -17.15 9.57 13.16
C ALA A 77 -16.39 9.12 11.91
N GLU A 78 -17.04 8.40 11.01
CA GLU A 78 -16.45 7.98 9.74
C GLU A 78 -16.18 9.19 8.83
N THR A 79 -17.17 10.07 8.70
CA THR A 79 -17.07 11.32 7.94
C THR A 79 -17.47 12.50 8.83
N LEU A 80 -16.77 13.62 8.65
CA LEU A 80 -17.05 14.88 9.34
C LEU A 80 -17.20 16.00 8.31
N THR A 81 -18.29 16.74 8.43
CA THR A 81 -18.50 17.99 7.69
C THR A 81 -17.52 19.08 8.18
N PRO A 82 -17.21 20.10 7.35
CA PRO A 82 -16.40 21.24 7.78
C PRO A 82 -16.92 21.91 9.04
N GLU A 83 -18.25 22.04 9.19
CA GLU A 83 -18.90 22.64 10.34
C GLU A 83 -18.67 21.81 11.61
N GLN A 84 -18.79 20.48 11.52
CA GLN A 84 -18.50 19.58 12.65
C GLN A 84 -17.02 19.61 13.03
N LYS A 85 -16.10 19.72 12.05
CA LYS A 85 -14.65 19.87 12.32
C LYS A 85 -14.35 21.18 13.04
N PHE A 86 -15.05 22.25 12.67
CA PHE A 86 -14.92 23.55 13.32
C PHE A 86 -15.45 23.52 14.75
N ALA A 87 -16.65 22.95 14.95
CA ALA A 87 -17.24 22.77 16.29
C ALA A 87 -16.33 21.96 17.22
N LEU A 88 -15.77 20.84 16.74
CA LEU A 88 -14.81 20.03 17.50
C LEU A 88 -13.56 20.83 17.89
N SER A 89 -13.04 21.68 17.00
CA SER A 89 -11.89 22.53 17.31
C SER A 89 -12.21 23.57 18.39
N ALA A 90 -13.45 24.05 18.44
CA ALA A 90 -13.91 25.00 19.44
C ALA A 90 -14.13 24.34 20.82
N ASP A 91 -14.75 23.16 20.85
CA ASP A 91 -15.03 22.41 22.08
C ASP A 91 -13.76 21.81 22.72
N HIS A 92 -12.75 21.54 21.90
CA HIS A 92 -11.54 20.85 22.29
C HIS A 92 -10.30 21.53 21.69
N PRO A 93 -9.87 22.67 22.25
CA PRO A 93 -8.76 23.46 21.71
C PRO A 93 -7.43 22.67 21.71
N ARG A 94 -6.62 22.86 20.67
CA ARG A 94 -5.31 22.19 20.51
C ARG A 94 -4.30 22.67 21.56
N GLU A 95 -4.47 23.90 22.03
CA GLU A 95 -3.70 24.56 23.08
C GLU A 95 -3.89 23.84 24.41
N ALA A 96 -5.09 23.28 24.66
CA ALA A 96 -5.36 22.45 25.82
C ALA A 96 -4.79 21.02 25.70
N GLY A 97 -4.09 20.70 24.60
CA GLY A 97 -3.44 19.40 24.39
C GLY A 97 -4.26 18.39 23.59
N TRP A 98 -5.44 18.76 23.10
CA TRP A 98 -6.26 17.88 22.25
C TRP A 98 -5.63 17.70 20.87
N ARG A 99 -5.80 16.51 20.30
CA ARG A 99 -5.35 16.18 18.94
C ARG A 99 -6.50 15.57 18.15
N PHE A 100 -6.53 15.90 16.87
CA PHE A 100 -7.53 15.46 15.90
C PHE A 100 -6.83 15.08 14.59
N GLY A 101 -7.29 14.01 13.97
CA GLY A 101 -6.80 13.55 12.68
C GLY A 101 -7.78 12.60 11.99
N SER A 102 -7.71 12.55 10.66
CA SER A 102 -8.28 11.43 9.91
C SER A 102 -7.40 10.20 10.13
N ARG A 103 -7.94 8.99 9.96
CA ARG A 103 -7.16 7.74 9.96
C ARG A 103 -5.89 7.90 9.11
N ASP A 104 -6.05 8.42 7.91
CA ASP A 104 -4.99 8.47 6.89
C ASP A 104 -3.83 9.40 7.31
N ASP A 105 -4.07 10.37 8.19
CA ASP A 105 -3.09 11.38 8.63
C ASP A 105 -2.48 11.10 10.01
N LEU A 106 -2.92 10.05 10.73
CA LEU A 106 -2.47 9.81 12.12
C LEU A 106 -0.96 9.54 12.20
N GLY A 107 -0.40 8.78 11.26
CA GLY A 107 1.03 8.46 11.26
C GLY A 107 1.93 9.65 10.96
N ALA A 108 1.43 10.72 10.33
CA ALA A 108 2.23 11.90 9.99
C ALA A 108 2.71 12.69 11.22
N VAL A 109 2.06 12.52 12.38
CA VAL A 109 2.49 13.17 13.64
C VAL A 109 3.67 12.46 14.31
N HIS A 110 3.97 11.22 13.92
CA HIS A 110 5.01 10.38 14.51
C HIS A 110 6.33 10.47 13.72
N ARG A 111 6.95 11.65 13.69
CA ARG A 111 8.17 11.91 12.89
C ARG A 111 9.38 11.09 13.33
N GLU A 112 9.37 10.64 14.58
CA GLU A 112 10.35 9.76 15.18
C GLU A 112 10.28 8.31 14.65
N THR A 113 9.18 7.93 14.00
CA THR A 113 8.94 6.58 13.48
C THR A 113 8.70 6.67 11.97
N PRO A 114 9.76 6.57 11.14
CA PRO A 114 9.66 6.78 9.69
C PRO A 114 8.62 5.90 9.00
N GLU A 115 8.45 4.65 9.43
CA GLU A 115 7.46 3.72 8.88
C GLU A 115 6.01 4.21 9.07
N LEU A 116 5.70 4.89 10.18
CA LEU A 116 4.38 5.49 10.42
C LEU A 116 4.12 6.68 9.49
N VAL A 117 5.14 7.50 9.25
CA VAL A 117 5.06 8.62 8.31
C VAL A 117 4.87 8.11 6.88
N GLN A 118 5.59 7.05 6.50
CA GLN A 118 5.45 6.41 5.19
C GLN A 118 4.05 5.80 5.01
N ALA A 119 3.56 5.05 5.99
CA ALA A 119 2.23 4.47 5.98
C ALA A 119 1.14 5.54 5.88
N SER A 120 1.27 6.65 6.63
CA SER A 120 0.36 7.80 6.50
C SER A 120 0.38 8.40 5.10
N GLY A 121 1.57 8.60 4.53
CA GLY A 121 1.72 9.08 3.16
C GLY A 121 1.08 8.15 2.13
N ALA A 122 1.15 6.84 2.34
CA ALA A 122 0.54 5.84 1.48
C ALA A 122 -1.00 5.87 1.57
N LEU A 123 -1.56 5.92 2.79
CA LEU A 123 -3.01 6.03 3.00
C LEU A 123 -3.59 7.30 2.38
N ALA A 124 -2.95 8.46 2.62
CA ALA A 124 -3.36 9.73 2.02
C ALA A 124 -3.26 9.70 0.48
N GLY A 125 -2.21 9.07 -0.06
CA GLY A 125 -2.03 8.87 -1.50
C GLY A 125 -3.14 8.00 -2.12
N CYS A 126 -3.48 6.87 -1.48
CA CYS A 126 -4.60 6.01 -1.91
C CYS A 126 -5.93 6.77 -1.88
N ALA A 127 -6.23 7.49 -0.80
CA ALA A 127 -7.45 8.29 -0.68
C ALA A 127 -7.54 9.36 -1.78
N TRP A 128 -6.43 10.08 -2.03
CA TRP A 128 -6.36 11.10 -3.08
C TRP A 128 -6.58 10.52 -4.48
N LEU A 129 -5.95 9.37 -4.79
CA LEU A 129 -6.09 8.71 -6.10
C LEU A 129 -7.52 8.20 -6.32
N ARG A 130 -8.18 7.68 -5.29
CA ARG A 130 -9.59 7.27 -5.36
C ARG A 130 -10.53 8.45 -5.59
N ALA A 131 -10.29 9.58 -4.90
CA ALA A 131 -11.11 10.78 -5.03
C ALA A 131 -10.98 11.47 -6.42
N ARG A 132 -9.87 11.23 -7.13
CA ARG A 132 -9.54 11.91 -8.40
C ARG A 132 -9.57 11.01 -9.63
N ARG A 133 -10.35 9.93 -9.62
CA ARG A 133 -10.61 9.14 -10.83
C ARG A 133 -11.11 10.06 -11.96
N GLY A 134 -10.24 10.32 -12.96
CA GLY A 134 -10.54 11.19 -14.11
C GLY A 134 -9.82 12.57 -14.17
N VAL A 135 -8.93 12.90 -13.23
CA VAL A 135 -8.14 14.16 -13.24
C VAL A 135 -6.88 14.03 -14.12
N ALA A 136 -6.35 15.15 -14.62
CA ALA A 136 -5.21 15.25 -15.54
C ALA A 136 -4.07 14.25 -15.25
N ALA A 137 -3.66 13.53 -16.29
CA ALA A 137 -2.78 12.36 -16.21
C ALA A 137 -1.43 12.62 -15.50
N SER A 138 -0.88 13.84 -15.56
CA SER A 138 0.44 14.15 -15.01
C SER A 138 0.49 14.16 -13.48
N GLU A 139 -0.47 14.80 -12.80
CA GLU A 139 -0.54 14.80 -11.33
C GLU A 139 -0.86 13.40 -10.80
N ALA A 140 -1.77 12.69 -11.46
CA ALA A 140 -2.12 11.33 -11.09
C ALA A 140 -0.91 10.38 -11.20
N LEU A 141 -0.12 10.51 -12.27
CA LEU A 141 1.11 9.75 -12.47
C LEU A 141 2.16 10.08 -11.40
N ALA A 142 2.39 11.36 -11.09
CA ALA A 142 3.33 11.76 -10.05
C ALA A 142 2.94 11.19 -8.66
N SER A 143 1.66 11.25 -8.31
CA SER A 143 1.13 10.67 -7.08
C SER A 143 1.26 9.14 -7.06
N ALA A 144 0.99 8.46 -8.17
CA ALA A 144 1.16 7.02 -8.29
C ALA A 144 2.63 6.58 -8.16
N LEU A 145 3.56 7.32 -8.76
CA LEU A 145 5.00 7.06 -8.63
C LEU A 145 5.47 7.24 -7.18
N LYS A 146 5.02 8.29 -6.50
CA LYS A 146 5.29 8.51 -5.07
C LYS A 146 4.73 7.38 -4.22
N LEU A 147 3.48 6.96 -4.49
CA LEU A 147 2.85 5.86 -3.78
C LEU A 147 3.61 4.54 -3.96
N GLY A 148 4.05 4.25 -5.19
CA GLY A 148 4.86 3.07 -5.48
C GLY A 148 6.23 3.10 -4.78
N ALA A 149 6.84 4.28 -4.61
CA ALA A 149 8.07 4.41 -3.82
C ALA A 149 7.82 4.12 -2.34
N LEU A 150 6.78 4.71 -1.76
CA LEU A 150 6.40 4.46 -0.36
C LEU A 150 6.08 2.99 -0.11
N TRP A 151 5.37 2.34 -1.02
CA TRP A 151 5.06 0.92 -0.89
C TRP A 151 6.31 0.04 -0.90
N ARG A 152 7.26 0.29 -1.82
CA ARG A 152 8.54 -0.44 -1.83
C ARG A 152 9.33 -0.26 -0.54
N ASP A 153 9.39 0.96 -0.02
CA ASP A 153 10.07 1.23 1.25
C ASP A 153 9.43 0.46 2.41
N MET A 154 8.09 0.42 2.47
CA MET A 154 7.36 -0.36 3.49
C MET A 154 7.66 -1.86 3.37
N VAL A 155 7.63 -2.42 2.17
CA VAL A 155 7.93 -3.85 1.92
C VAL A 155 9.39 -4.18 2.26
N GLN A 156 10.33 -3.29 1.93
CA GLN A 156 11.73 -3.46 2.29
C GLN A 156 11.93 -3.40 3.81
N HIS A 157 11.23 -2.49 4.51
CA HIS A 157 11.28 -2.43 5.96
C HIS A 157 10.71 -3.69 6.61
N GLU A 158 9.57 -4.19 6.10
CA GLU A 158 8.96 -5.44 6.56
C GLU A 158 9.90 -6.64 6.38
N ALA A 159 10.60 -6.72 5.25
CA ALA A 159 11.60 -7.75 4.99
C ALA A 159 12.77 -7.72 5.99
N LEU A 160 13.09 -6.57 6.57
CA LEU A 160 14.19 -6.41 7.53
C LEU A 160 13.78 -6.73 8.99
N LEU A 161 12.50 -7.01 9.25
CA LEU A 161 12.04 -7.33 10.60
C LEU A 161 12.59 -8.69 11.06
N PRO A 162 12.97 -8.83 12.34
CA PRO A 162 13.66 -10.00 12.86
C PRO A 162 12.86 -11.31 12.79
N ASP A 163 11.52 -11.22 12.71
CA ASP A 163 10.62 -12.38 12.58
C ASP A 163 10.42 -12.84 11.13
N THR A 164 10.89 -12.08 10.14
CA THR A 164 10.88 -12.54 8.74
C THR A 164 12.14 -13.35 8.46
N THR A 165 11.97 -14.64 8.19
CA THR A 165 13.02 -15.54 7.74
C THR A 165 13.51 -15.15 6.34
N LEU A 166 14.35 -14.12 6.26
CA LEU A 166 15.09 -13.80 5.05
C LEU A 166 16.08 -14.92 4.75
N THR A 167 15.69 -15.84 3.87
CA THR A 167 16.67 -16.65 3.14
C THR A 167 17.34 -15.73 2.12
N LEU A 168 18.43 -15.07 2.52
CA LEU A 168 19.34 -14.45 1.57
C LEU A 168 19.82 -15.56 0.63
N ARG A 169 19.30 -15.60 -0.60
CA ARG A 169 19.93 -16.40 -1.65
C ARG A 169 21.27 -15.72 -1.94
N PRO A 170 22.41 -16.35 -1.63
CA PRO A 170 23.69 -15.78 -2.01
C PRO A 170 23.68 -15.60 -3.53
N VAL A 171 24.01 -14.40 -3.99
CA VAL A 171 24.28 -14.19 -5.41
C VAL A 171 25.48 -15.06 -5.76
N ASP A 172 25.29 -16.04 -6.66
CA ASP A 172 26.40 -16.83 -7.20
C ASP A 172 27.36 -15.87 -7.86
N THR A 173 28.39 -15.48 -7.11
CA THR A 173 29.44 -14.61 -7.63
C THR A 173 30.25 -15.51 -8.56
N PRO A 174 30.33 -15.22 -9.88
CA PRO A 174 31.11 -16.06 -10.77
C PRO A 174 32.55 -16.04 -10.27
N ARG A 175 33.02 -17.20 -9.81
CA ARG A 175 34.37 -17.47 -9.34
C ARG A 175 35.33 -17.15 -10.47
N GLN A 176 35.85 -15.93 -10.49
CA GLN A 176 36.99 -15.56 -11.33
C GLN A 176 38.17 -16.44 -10.91
N THR A 177 38.37 -17.54 -11.64
CA THR A 177 39.59 -18.32 -11.59
C THR A 177 40.70 -17.49 -12.25
N ARG A 178 41.32 -16.60 -11.46
CA ARG A 178 42.67 -16.12 -11.77
C ARG A 178 43.60 -17.33 -11.71
N LYS A 179 43.83 -17.96 -12.86
CA LYS A 179 44.96 -18.88 -13.05
C LYS A 179 46.23 -18.06 -12.80
N LYS A 180 46.79 -18.17 -11.59
CA LYS A 180 48.20 -17.83 -11.36
C LYS A 180 49.01 -18.77 -12.27
N ALA A 181 49.51 -18.25 -13.37
CA ALA A 181 50.57 -18.89 -14.12
C ALA A 181 51.81 -18.94 -13.20
N ALA A 182 52.07 -20.11 -12.63
CA ALA A 182 53.32 -20.39 -11.97
C ALA A 182 54.40 -20.52 -13.05
N LEU A 183 55.48 -19.75 -12.90
CA LEU A 183 56.70 -19.91 -13.69
C LEU A 183 57.22 -21.36 -13.54
N PRO A 184 57.72 -22.00 -14.62
CA PRO A 184 58.33 -23.31 -14.52
C PRO A 184 59.71 -23.23 -13.84
N SER A 185 59.88 -24.00 -12.76
CA SER A 185 61.20 -24.28 -12.16
C SER A 185 62.02 -25.21 -13.07
N PRO A 186 63.34 -25.03 -13.18
CA PRO A 186 64.21 -25.86 -14.00
C PRO A 186 64.46 -27.25 -13.39
N SER A 187 64.60 -28.24 -14.28
CA SER A 187 64.80 -29.67 -14.03
C SER A 187 66.04 -30.01 -13.19
N PRO A 188 66.02 -31.09 -12.39
CA PRO A 188 67.17 -31.57 -11.65
C PRO A 188 68.18 -32.32 -12.54
N THR A 189 69.46 -32.00 -12.35
CA THR A 189 70.63 -32.73 -12.85
C THR A 189 70.68 -34.14 -12.26
N PRO A 190 71.03 -35.19 -13.03
CA PRO A 190 71.12 -36.55 -12.50
C PRO A 190 72.36 -36.75 -11.61
N ASP A 191 72.16 -37.49 -10.52
CA ASP A 191 73.19 -37.91 -9.57
C ASP A 191 74.18 -38.95 -10.15
N PRO A 192 75.38 -39.09 -9.55
CA PRO A 192 76.50 -39.85 -10.11
C PRO A 192 76.44 -41.35 -9.82
N GLU A 193 77.01 -42.16 -10.72
CA GLU A 193 77.37 -43.57 -10.51
C GLU A 193 78.88 -43.75 -10.72
N PRO A 194 79.49 -44.85 -10.21
CA PRO A 194 80.64 -44.88 -9.30
C PRO A 194 82.01 -44.48 -9.85
#